data_AF-A0A9P0Q451-F1
#
_entry.id   AF-A0A9P0Q451-F1
#
_cell.length_a   1.000
_cell.length_b   1.000
_cell.length_c   1.000
_cell.angle_alpha   90.00
_cell.angle_beta   90.00
_cell.angle_gamma   90.00
#
_symmetry.space_group_name_H-M   'P 1'
#
loop_
_entity.id
_entity.type
_entity.pdbx_description
1 polymer ?
#
loop_
_entity_poly.entity_id
_entity_poly.type
_entity_poly.pdbx_seq_one_letter_code
_entity_poly.pdbx_strand_id
1 'polypeptide(L)'
;MESRWYLFPGQTLENTKISERSHALHITQTEWGKITGHLDRNRLIQEAIDREATHKRYLDDGSKSMIKNWENSLENIRKRKEEERSRLIEQRKGDRMARFYELRREQERIRNEYVAKVKHDIYIDSGNARQLTGAYVEAEAMYERERQTELQKKIKQHEAQEEAKWAQKVKEGAEEEAKGKQEGAEKEKVRKAEFSKKLLDQIEENAREKAAEREKQIEKENIDLIKAQREQDCLKKLEILERKKKTENLKKERQKQIEDIRKRRIQAEQKQKELDEVIQIYKEAKFNIDCMKKAREKELRDQQVARRDAIAKKVMAIKESNEAAEEAAIKEAIAERDATEEAQRRAKQEKLEKMRKERLEDRQKFIEKEKHRQYEEDELKKWGMLNRYKVDEVMKKYDEQKKKAHWKKILAYRKTLLDQMAQNKAEIERLKKFDSRIEEPTEDAQFFEYADEVLELAQKGGFPTHPIERVILDYKKRFNLIPEQLIECEEYGTKKCKNNEKVSPVKELLKKSVKKQMCRCRCDSRTIKK
;
A
#
# COMPACT_ATOMS: atom_id res chain seq x y z
N MET A 1 24.10 84.42 90.32
CA MET A 1 24.34 83.54 91.48
C MET A 1 23.84 84.21 92.75
N GLU A 2 22.82 83.65 93.39
CA GLU A 2 22.36 84.05 94.72
C GLU A 2 22.68 82.93 95.71
N SER A 3 23.27 83.26 96.86
CA SER A 3 23.49 82.31 97.94
C SER A 3 22.33 82.36 98.92
N ARG A 4 21.68 81.22 99.16
CA ARG A 4 20.64 81.06 100.19
C ARG A 4 21.01 79.92 101.11
N TRP A 5 20.46 79.94 102.32
CA TRP A 5 20.62 78.85 103.27
C TRP A 5 19.79 77.65 102.82
N TYR A 6 20.41 76.48 102.76
CA TYR A 6 19.74 75.22 102.52
C TYR A 6 19.27 74.66 103.87
N LEU A 7 17.97 74.40 103.98
CA LEU A 7 17.34 73.83 105.15
C LEU A 7 16.73 72.49 104.77
N PHE A 8 16.95 71.46 105.59
CA PHE A 8 16.31 70.17 105.38
C PHE A 8 14.80 70.24 105.67
N PRO A 9 13.97 69.37 105.06
CA PRO A 9 12.51 69.40 105.26
C PRO A 9 12.16 69.33 106.75
N GLY A 10 11.41 70.32 107.26
CA GLY A 10 11.04 70.45 108.68
C GLY A 10 11.94 71.39 109.50
N GLN A 11 13.02 71.92 108.94
CA GLN A 11 13.87 72.93 109.59
C GLN A 11 13.47 74.36 109.18
N THR A 12 13.38 75.26 110.15
CA THR A 12 13.17 76.70 109.94
C THR A 12 14.39 77.51 110.39
N LEU A 13 14.52 78.75 109.90
CA LEU A 13 15.60 79.68 110.27
C LEU A 13 15.60 80.05 111.77
N GLU A 14 14.53 79.76 112.51
CA GLU A 14 14.40 80.06 113.93
C GLU A 14 14.84 78.88 114.81
N ASN A 15 14.68 77.64 114.33
CA ASN A 15 14.96 76.42 115.09
C ASN A 15 16.34 75.79 114.82
N THR A 16 17.17 76.40 113.97
CA THR A 16 18.50 75.89 113.60
C THR A 16 19.60 76.90 113.91
N LYS A 17 20.64 76.45 114.64
CA LYS A 17 21.82 77.28 114.95
C LYS A 17 22.57 77.63 113.66
N ILE A 18 23.13 78.84 113.60
CA ILE A 18 23.83 79.35 112.41
C ILE A 18 24.99 78.42 111.98
N SER A 19 25.64 77.74 112.92
CA SER A 19 26.74 76.79 112.67
C SER A 19 26.32 75.51 111.94
N GLU A 20 25.03 75.17 111.92
CA GLU A 20 24.49 73.95 111.30
C GLU A 20 23.85 74.22 109.93
N ARG A 21 23.83 75.48 109.48
CA ARG A 21 23.23 75.86 108.20
C ARG A 21 24.23 75.64 107.07
N SER A 22 23.84 74.85 106.07
CA SER A 22 24.62 74.67 104.84
C SER A 22 24.21 75.73 103.82
N HIS A 23 25.16 76.27 103.06
CA HIS A 23 24.88 77.20 101.98
C HIS A 23 24.55 76.44 100.69
N ALA A 24 23.45 76.79 100.02
CA ALA A 24 23.17 76.39 98.65
C ALA A 24 23.40 77.56 97.69
N LEU A 25 24.11 77.26 96.61
CA LEU A 25 24.39 78.21 95.54
C LEU A 25 23.37 77.97 94.41
N HIS A 26 22.46 78.93 94.19
CA HIS A 26 21.46 78.82 93.13
C HIS A 26 21.98 79.46 91.84
N ILE A 27 21.98 78.68 90.77
CA ILE A 27 22.33 79.09 89.40
C ILE A 27 21.09 78.94 88.52
N THR A 28 20.85 79.88 87.59
CA THR A 28 19.72 79.81 86.65
C THR A 28 20.02 78.79 85.54
N GLN A 29 18.98 78.17 84.96
CA GLN A 29 19.17 77.11 83.96
C GLN A 29 19.87 77.59 82.68
N THR A 30 19.76 78.87 82.34
CA THR A 30 20.50 79.52 81.24
C THR A 30 21.97 79.72 81.58
N GLU A 31 22.31 80.10 82.81
CA GLU A 31 23.71 80.18 83.28
C GLU A 31 24.32 78.78 83.41
N TRP A 32 23.57 77.81 83.91
CA TRP A 32 23.98 76.40 83.95
C TRP A 32 24.24 75.86 82.54
N GLY A 33 23.36 76.14 81.57
CA GLY A 33 23.55 75.77 80.17
C GLY A 33 24.76 76.45 79.50
N LYS A 34 25.13 77.67 79.92
CA LYS A 34 26.40 78.30 79.48
C LYS A 34 27.62 77.61 80.09
N ILE A 35 27.52 77.16 81.34
CA ILE A 35 28.58 76.41 82.03
C ILE A 35 28.71 75.01 81.45
N THR A 36 27.63 74.29 81.16
CA THR A 36 27.66 72.90 80.65
C THR A 36 27.66 72.78 79.13
N GLY A 37 27.41 73.86 78.38
CA GLY A 37 27.28 73.83 76.91
C GLY A 37 28.54 73.37 76.16
N HIS A 38 29.72 73.45 76.80
CA HIS A 38 30.95 72.89 76.24
C HIS A 38 30.96 71.34 76.22
N LEU A 39 30.15 70.69 77.07
CA LEU A 39 29.99 69.23 77.13
C LEU A 39 29.14 68.71 75.94
N ASP A 40 28.27 69.55 75.37
CA ASP A 40 27.38 69.20 74.25
C ASP A 40 27.94 69.56 72.86
N ARG A 41 29.21 70.00 72.79
CA ARG A 41 29.84 70.47 71.54
C ARG A 41 29.78 69.45 70.40
N ASN A 42 30.01 68.16 70.71
CA ASN A 42 29.97 67.09 69.69
C ASN A 42 28.55 66.87 69.15
N ARG A 43 27.54 66.96 70.01
CA ARG A 43 26.13 66.85 69.62
C ARG A 43 25.72 68.00 68.70
N LEU A 44 26.12 69.23 69.02
CA LEU A 44 25.81 70.40 68.20
C LEU A 44 26.50 70.35 66.83
N ILE A 45 27.74 69.85 66.76
CA ILE A 45 28.45 69.61 65.50
C ILE A 45 27.71 68.56 64.66
N GLN A 46 27.25 67.47 65.29
CA GLN A 46 26.55 66.40 64.60
C GLN A 46 25.17 66.84 64.07
N GLU A 47 24.42 67.60 64.87
CA GLU A 47 23.15 68.21 64.43
C GLU A 47 23.37 69.20 63.27
N ALA A 48 24.50 69.91 63.22
CA ALA A 48 24.84 70.78 62.09
C ALA A 48 25.16 69.97 60.82
N ILE A 49 25.91 68.87 60.94
CA ILE A 49 26.21 67.96 59.83
C ILE A 49 24.92 67.32 59.28
N ASP A 50 24.02 66.88 60.16
CA ASP A 50 22.75 66.27 59.76
C ASP A 50 21.83 67.27 59.03
N ARG A 51 21.81 68.54 59.46
CA ARG A 51 21.09 69.62 58.75
C ARG A 51 21.69 69.89 57.37
N GLU A 52 23.00 69.88 57.23
CA GLU A 52 23.63 70.05 55.93
C GLU A 52 23.38 68.85 55.00
N ALA A 53 23.43 67.62 55.54
CA ALA A 53 23.16 66.40 54.78
C ALA A 53 21.70 66.33 54.31
N THR A 54 20.74 66.71 55.16
CA THR A 54 19.32 66.78 54.79
C THR A 54 19.05 67.85 53.74
N HIS A 55 19.70 69.02 53.85
CA HIS A 55 19.60 70.05 52.83
C HIS A 55 20.18 69.61 51.47
N LYS A 56 21.33 68.93 51.45
CA LYS A 56 21.91 68.34 50.23
C LYS A 56 20.97 67.33 49.58
N ARG A 57 20.37 66.42 50.37
CA ARG A 57 19.38 65.45 49.87
C ARG A 57 18.15 66.13 49.27
N TYR A 58 17.64 67.17 49.92
CA TYR A 58 16.51 67.95 49.40
C TYR A 58 16.82 68.58 48.03
N LEU A 59 18.01 69.16 47.87
CA LEU A 59 18.45 69.71 46.59
C LEU A 59 18.64 68.63 45.52
N ASP A 60 19.23 67.49 45.88
CA ASP A 60 19.40 66.35 44.97
C ASP A 60 18.05 65.79 44.49
N ASP A 61 17.08 65.66 45.39
CA ASP A 61 15.74 65.17 45.06
C ASP A 61 14.97 66.20 44.21
N GLY A 62 15.12 67.49 44.51
CA GLY A 62 14.61 68.58 43.67
C GLY A 62 15.19 68.53 42.27
N SER A 63 16.51 68.38 42.14
CA SER A 63 17.20 68.26 40.85
C SER A 63 16.73 67.03 40.06
N LYS A 64 16.64 65.86 40.70
CA LYS A 64 16.12 64.63 40.07
C LYS A 64 14.67 64.79 39.61
N SER A 65 13.83 65.46 40.39
CA SER A 65 12.43 65.70 40.02
C SER A 65 12.29 66.56 38.76
N MET A 66 13.16 67.56 38.59
CA MET A 66 13.20 68.40 37.40
C MET A 66 13.67 67.61 36.16
N ILE A 67 14.76 66.84 36.29
CA ILE A 67 15.36 66.08 35.18
C ILE A 67 14.46 64.94 34.71
N LYS A 68 13.61 64.39 35.60
CA LYS A 68 12.67 63.31 35.26
C LYS A 68 11.72 63.66 34.11
N ASN A 69 11.33 64.93 34.01
CA ASN A 69 10.39 65.41 33.00
C ASN A 69 11.10 65.94 31.74
N TRP A 70 12.43 65.91 31.68
CA TRP A 70 13.17 66.35 30.50
C TRP A 70 13.09 65.32 29.40
N GLU A 71 12.42 65.67 28.31
CA GLU A 71 12.20 64.76 27.16
C GLU A 71 13.52 64.28 26.52
N ASN A 72 14.55 65.12 26.58
CA ASN A 72 15.88 64.84 26.03
C ASN A 72 16.81 64.09 27.00
N SER A 73 16.34 63.74 28.21
CA SER A 73 17.08 62.84 29.08
C SER A 73 17.27 61.48 28.41
N LEU A 74 18.46 60.89 28.55
CA LEU A 74 18.78 59.58 27.97
C LEU A 74 17.76 58.50 28.38
N GLU A 75 17.24 58.59 29.61
CA GLU A 75 16.21 57.68 30.13
C GLU A 75 14.88 57.81 29.37
N ASN A 76 14.44 59.04 29.11
CA ASN A 76 13.18 59.30 28.40
C ASN A 76 13.30 58.97 26.90
N ILE A 77 14.46 59.22 26.29
CA ILE A 77 14.76 58.77 24.91
C ILE A 77 14.72 57.23 24.82
N ARG A 78 15.29 56.52 25.80
CA ARG A 78 15.25 55.06 25.87
C ARG A 78 13.82 54.55 26.03
N LYS A 79 13.05 55.12 26.96
CA LYS A 79 11.63 54.78 27.16
C LYS A 79 10.82 54.98 25.89
N ARG A 80 10.96 56.11 25.19
CA ARG A 80 10.26 56.36 23.92
C ARG A 80 10.62 55.34 22.85
N LYS A 81 11.91 55.03 22.68
CA LYS A 81 12.36 53.99 21.73
C LYS A 81 11.84 52.60 22.10
N GLU A 82 11.74 52.30 23.39
CA GLU A 82 11.18 51.05 23.89
C GLU A 82 9.66 50.99 23.62
N GLU A 83 8.93 52.07 23.90
CA GLU A 83 7.50 52.19 23.58
C GLU A 83 7.22 52.07 22.08
N GLU A 84 8.02 52.71 21.22
CA GLU A 84 7.92 52.56 19.75
C GLU A 84 8.17 51.12 19.31
N ARG A 85 9.18 50.45 19.88
CA ARG A 85 9.44 49.02 19.63
C ARG A 85 8.26 48.17 20.08
N SER A 86 7.71 48.42 21.27
CA SER A 86 6.54 47.72 21.78
C SER A 86 5.32 47.93 20.88
N ARG A 87 5.08 49.16 20.39
CA ARG A 87 4.01 49.45 19.42
C ARG A 87 4.20 48.70 18.11
N LEU A 88 5.41 48.67 17.55
CA LEU A 88 5.71 47.92 16.32
C LEU A 88 5.53 46.41 16.51
N ILE A 89 5.94 45.87 17.66
CA ILE A 89 5.72 44.47 18.01
C ILE A 89 4.23 44.17 18.09
N GLU A 90 3.45 45.05 18.72
CA GLU A 90 2.00 44.88 18.87
C GLU A 90 1.27 44.98 17.52
N GLN A 91 1.65 45.93 16.66
CA GLN A 91 1.14 46.01 15.29
C GLN A 91 1.45 44.74 14.50
N ARG A 92 2.70 44.24 14.54
CA ARG A 92 3.08 42.99 13.88
C ARG A 92 2.31 41.77 14.40
N LYS A 93 1.99 41.74 15.70
CA LYS A 93 1.14 40.70 16.29
C LYS A 93 -0.30 40.84 15.81
N GLY A 94 -0.83 42.06 15.77
CA GLY A 94 -2.16 42.37 15.22
C GLY A 94 -2.30 41.93 13.76
N ASP A 95 -1.36 42.31 12.89
CA ASP A 95 -1.34 41.93 11.47
C ASP A 95 -1.24 40.41 11.29
N ARG A 96 -0.41 39.75 12.10
CA ARG A 96 -0.30 38.29 12.09
C ARG A 96 -1.62 37.63 12.49
N MET A 97 -2.28 38.17 13.50
CA MET A 97 -3.56 37.66 13.98
C MET A 97 -4.68 37.89 12.96
N ALA A 98 -4.72 39.07 12.32
CA ALA A 98 -5.68 39.37 11.25
C ALA A 98 -5.51 38.39 10.08
N ARG A 99 -4.28 38.19 9.59
CA ARG A 99 -3.97 37.20 8.54
C ARG A 99 -4.36 35.78 8.95
N PHE A 100 -4.20 35.42 10.22
CA PHE A 100 -4.61 34.12 10.74
C PHE A 100 -6.13 33.94 10.67
N TYR A 101 -6.92 34.97 11.04
CA TYR A 101 -8.38 34.93 10.93
C TYR A 101 -8.87 34.91 9.48
N GLU A 102 -8.23 35.65 8.58
CA GLU A 102 -8.52 35.60 7.14
C GLU A 102 -8.27 34.19 6.58
N LEU A 103 -7.13 33.59 6.89
CA LEU A 103 -6.81 32.23 6.47
C LEU A 103 -7.81 31.21 7.03
N ARG A 104 -8.22 31.37 8.30
CA ARG A 104 -9.26 30.55 8.93
C ARG A 104 -10.60 30.68 8.21
N ARG A 105 -11.00 31.89 7.84
CA ARG A 105 -12.25 32.14 7.09
C ARG A 105 -12.21 31.47 5.72
N GLU A 106 -11.08 31.55 5.04
CA GLU A 106 -10.87 30.93 3.74
C GLU A 106 -10.88 29.40 3.84
N GLN A 107 -10.21 28.84 4.85
CA GLN A 107 -10.24 27.40 5.13
C GLN A 107 -11.65 26.91 5.44
N GLU A 108 -12.42 27.66 6.22
CA GLU A 108 -13.80 27.32 6.55
C GLU A 108 -14.71 27.39 5.32
N ARG A 109 -14.50 28.37 4.42
CA ARG A 109 -15.18 28.45 3.13
C ARG A 109 -14.90 27.22 2.27
N ILE A 110 -13.63 26.90 2.07
CA ILE A 110 -13.20 25.71 1.30
C ILE A 110 -13.78 24.43 1.91
N ARG A 111 -13.76 24.33 3.25
CA ARG A 111 -14.33 23.19 3.96
C ARG A 111 -15.84 23.09 3.74
N ASN A 112 -16.58 24.20 3.84
CA ASN A 112 -18.03 24.22 3.66
C ASN A 112 -18.40 23.86 2.22
N GLU A 113 -17.68 24.38 1.23
CA GLU A 113 -17.86 23.99 -0.18
C GLU A 113 -17.58 22.50 -0.39
N TYR A 114 -16.50 21.97 0.20
CA TYR A 114 -16.17 20.56 0.12
C TYR A 114 -17.25 19.68 0.78
N VAL A 115 -17.71 20.04 1.98
CA VAL A 115 -18.77 19.31 2.68
C VAL A 115 -20.08 19.37 1.90
N ALA A 116 -20.43 20.51 1.31
CA ALA A 116 -21.62 20.65 0.47
C ALA A 116 -21.54 19.73 -0.77
N LYS A 117 -20.39 19.70 -1.47
CA LYS A 117 -20.15 18.79 -2.60
C LYS A 117 -20.27 17.32 -2.19
N VAL A 118 -19.60 16.92 -1.11
CA VAL A 118 -19.67 15.53 -0.62
C VAL A 118 -21.09 15.15 -0.21
N LYS A 119 -21.84 16.05 0.44
CA LYS A 119 -23.25 15.80 0.78
C LYS A 119 -24.10 15.61 -0.48
N HIS A 120 -23.90 16.45 -1.49
CA HIS A 120 -24.58 16.35 -2.77
C HIS A 120 -24.23 15.04 -3.50
N ASP A 121 -22.96 14.64 -3.56
CA ASP A 121 -22.53 13.38 -4.17
C ASP A 121 -23.12 12.16 -3.46
N ILE A 122 -23.08 12.16 -2.12
CA ILE A 122 -23.72 11.11 -1.30
C ILE A 122 -25.24 11.06 -1.56
N TYR A 123 -25.88 12.22 -1.72
CA TYR A 123 -27.31 12.29 -2.03
C TYR A 123 -27.60 11.65 -3.38
N ILE A 124 -26.88 12.03 -4.44
CA ILE A 124 -27.01 11.45 -5.79
C ILE A 124 -26.81 9.94 -5.78
N ASP A 125 -25.80 9.45 -5.07
CA ASP A 125 -25.47 8.02 -5.02
C ASP A 125 -26.49 7.18 -4.23
N SER A 126 -27.35 7.82 -3.43
CA SER A 126 -28.25 7.14 -2.49
C SER A 126 -29.74 7.34 -2.79
N GLY A 127 -30.56 6.42 -2.28
CA GLY A 127 -32.02 6.56 -2.23
C GLY A 127 -32.71 6.76 -3.58
N ASN A 128 -33.58 7.77 -3.62
CA ASN A 128 -34.43 8.09 -4.78
C ASN A 128 -33.72 8.96 -5.82
N ALA A 129 -32.72 9.77 -5.43
CA ALA A 129 -31.95 10.60 -6.36
C ALA A 129 -31.17 9.74 -7.37
N ARG A 130 -30.62 8.60 -6.92
CA ARG A 130 -30.03 7.61 -7.82
C ARG A 130 -30.97 7.11 -8.92
N GLN A 131 -32.28 7.05 -8.64
CA GLN A 131 -33.28 6.67 -9.64
C GLN A 131 -33.43 7.76 -10.71
N LEU A 132 -33.32 9.05 -10.34
CA LEU A 132 -33.30 10.16 -11.29
C LEU A 132 -32.04 10.15 -12.16
N THR A 133 -30.87 9.93 -11.57
CA THR A 133 -29.62 9.79 -12.33
C THR A 133 -29.68 8.60 -13.29
N GLY A 134 -30.23 7.47 -12.84
CA GLY A 134 -30.47 6.31 -13.70
C GLY A 134 -31.43 6.61 -14.86
N ALA A 135 -32.48 7.37 -14.61
CA ALA A 135 -33.43 7.79 -15.64
C ALA A 135 -32.82 8.79 -16.64
N TYR A 136 -31.93 9.67 -16.20
CA TYR A 136 -31.16 10.54 -17.09
C TYR A 136 -30.29 9.72 -18.04
N VAL A 137 -29.59 8.71 -17.53
CA VAL A 137 -28.80 7.79 -18.37
C VAL A 137 -29.69 6.99 -19.32
N GLU A 138 -30.88 6.57 -18.87
CA GLU A 138 -31.87 5.91 -19.75
C GLU A 138 -32.34 6.84 -20.88
N ALA A 139 -32.56 8.12 -20.59
CA ALA A 139 -32.92 9.13 -21.59
C ALA A 139 -31.81 9.35 -22.63
N GLU A 140 -30.56 9.47 -22.18
CA GLU A 140 -29.38 9.56 -23.06
C GLU A 140 -29.28 8.32 -23.97
N ALA A 141 -29.40 7.12 -23.38
CA ALA A 141 -29.35 5.86 -24.15
C ALA A 141 -30.50 5.75 -25.16
N MET A 142 -31.71 6.24 -24.84
CA MET A 142 -32.83 6.29 -25.79
C MET A 142 -32.51 7.20 -26.97
N TYR A 143 -31.98 8.40 -26.70
CA TYR A 143 -31.58 9.34 -27.74
C TYR A 143 -30.51 8.75 -28.67
N GLU A 144 -29.46 8.13 -28.11
CA GLU A 144 -28.42 7.47 -28.90
C GLU A 144 -28.98 6.35 -29.76
N ARG A 145 -29.92 5.55 -29.22
CA ARG A 145 -30.55 4.46 -29.95
C ARG A 145 -31.42 4.94 -31.11
N GLU A 146 -32.12 6.06 -30.94
CA GLU A 146 -32.84 6.71 -32.03
C GLU A 146 -31.88 7.13 -33.16
N ARG A 147 -30.75 7.75 -32.81
CA ARG A 147 -29.70 8.12 -33.79
C ARG A 147 -29.11 6.92 -34.52
N GLN A 148 -28.85 5.82 -33.81
CA GLN A 148 -28.39 4.58 -34.43
C GLN A 148 -29.44 4.01 -35.39
N THR A 149 -30.73 4.07 -35.01
CA THR A 149 -31.83 3.61 -35.85
C THR A 149 -31.98 4.46 -37.11
N GLU A 150 -31.87 5.79 -36.99
CA GLU A 150 -31.84 6.73 -38.12
C GLU A 150 -30.69 6.41 -39.08
N LEU A 151 -29.48 6.20 -38.55
CA LEU A 151 -28.31 5.82 -39.34
C LEU A 151 -28.51 4.49 -40.05
N GLN A 152 -29.02 3.48 -39.35
CA GLN A 152 -29.30 2.17 -39.94
C GLN A 152 -30.33 2.24 -41.06
N LYS A 153 -31.37 3.06 -40.92
CA LYS A 153 -32.34 3.32 -42.00
C LYS A 153 -31.66 3.94 -43.22
N LYS A 154 -30.75 4.90 -43.04
CA LYS A 154 -29.98 5.50 -44.13
C LYS A 154 -29.06 4.49 -44.82
N ILE A 155 -28.39 3.62 -44.05
CA ILE A 155 -27.54 2.54 -44.59
C ILE A 155 -28.39 1.59 -45.44
N LYS A 156 -29.53 1.12 -44.91
CA LYS A 156 -30.44 0.23 -45.67
C LYS A 156 -30.98 0.87 -46.94
N GLN A 157 -31.30 2.18 -46.91
CA GLN A 157 -31.72 2.91 -48.11
C GLN A 157 -30.60 2.97 -49.15
N HIS A 158 -29.35 3.19 -48.71
CA HIS A 158 -28.19 3.19 -49.60
C HIS A 158 -27.91 1.80 -50.19
N GLU A 159 -27.96 0.74 -49.37
CA GLU A 159 -27.82 -0.65 -49.82
C GLU A 159 -28.88 -1.00 -50.87
N ALA A 160 -30.15 -0.64 -50.62
CA ALA A 160 -31.22 -0.87 -51.60
C ALA A 160 -30.99 -0.10 -52.92
N GLN A 161 -30.43 1.11 -52.86
CA GLN A 161 -30.08 1.86 -54.07
C GLN A 161 -28.93 1.20 -54.84
N GLU A 162 -27.89 0.72 -54.14
CA GLU A 162 -26.77 0.00 -54.76
C GLU A 162 -27.20 -1.36 -55.34
N GLU A 163 -28.05 -2.10 -54.63
CA GLU A 163 -28.65 -3.35 -55.14
C GLU A 163 -29.50 -3.09 -56.39
N ALA A 164 -30.29 -2.02 -56.42
CA ALA A 164 -31.05 -1.64 -57.61
C ALA A 164 -30.14 -1.32 -58.81
N LYS A 165 -29.05 -0.57 -58.60
CA LYS A 165 -28.04 -0.30 -59.64
C LYS A 165 -27.36 -1.59 -60.11
N TRP A 166 -27.04 -2.49 -59.19
CA TRP A 166 -26.44 -3.78 -59.53
C TRP A 166 -27.40 -4.67 -60.33
N ALA A 167 -28.65 -4.78 -59.89
CA ALA A 167 -29.69 -5.53 -60.60
C ALA A 167 -29.91 -4.97 -62.01
N GLN A 168 -29.86 -3.64 -62.19
CA GLN A 168 -29.91 -3.02 -63.51
C GLN A 168 -28.72 -3.42 -64.39
N LYS A 169 -27.48 -3.36 -63.87
CA LYS A 169 -26.29 -3.82 -64.61
C LYS A 169 -26.36 -5.29 -64.99
N VAL A 170 -26.88 -6.15 -64.12
CA VAL A 170 -27.06 -7.58 -64.40
C VAL A 170 -28.11 -7.79 -65.50
N LYS A 171 -29.22 -7.04 -65.48
CA LYS A 171 -30.22 -7.08 -66.55
C LYS A 171 -29.63 -6.63 -67.89
N GLU A 172 -28.93 -5.50 -67.91
CA GLU A 172 -28.25 -4.99 -69.09
C GLU A 172 -27.25 -6.02 -69.65
N GLY A 173 -26.41 -6.63 -68.77
CA GLY A 173 -25.49 -7.69 -69.16
C GLY A 173 -26.19 -8.96 -69.69
N ALA A 174 -27.32 -9.36 -69.11
CA ALA A 174 -28.11 -10.49 -69.59
C ALA A 174 -28.77 -10.22 -70.95
N GLU A 175 -29.24 -8.99 -71.18
CA GLU A 175 -29.77 -8.55 -72.47
C GLU A 175 -28.69 -8.52 -73.55
N GLU A 176 -27.49 -8.04 -73.23
CA GLU A 176 -26.33 -8.06 -74.12
C GLU A 176 -25.90 -9.49 -74.46
N GLU A 177 -25.84 -10.40 -73.48
CA GLU A 177 -25.52 -11.80 -73.72
C GLU A 177 -26.59 -12.49 -74.58
N ALA A 178 -27.87 -12.19 -74.35
CA ALA A 178 -28.97 -12.71 -75.16
C ALA A 178 -28.89 -12.24 -76.61
N LYS A 179 -28.59 -10.95 -76.85
CA LYS A 179 -28.34 -10.40 -78.19
C LYS A 179 -27.13 -11.08 -78.84
N GLY A 180 -26.02 -11.23 -78.11
CA GLY A 180 -24.83 -11.93 -78.59
C GLY A 180 -25.09 -13.40 -78.96
N LYS A 181 -25.90 -14.12 -78.18
CA LYS A 181 -26.32 -15.50 -78.50
C LYS A 181 -27.21 -15.58 -79.72
N GLN A 182 -28.16 -14.65 -79.89
CA GLN A 182 -29.00 -14.59 -81.09
C GLN A 182 -28.16 -14.31 -82.35
N GLU A 183 -27.26 -13.34 -82.30
CA GLU A 183 -26.34 -13.06 -83.41
C GLU A 183 -25.42 -14.24 -83.72
N GLY A 184 -24.90 -14.92 -82.69
CA GLY A 184 -24.10 -16.14 -82.84
C GLY A 184 -24.87 -17.27 -83.51
N ALA A 185 -26.10 -17.53 -83.06
CA ALA A 185 -26.97 -18.55 -83.64
C ALA A 185 -27.33 -18.25 -85.11
N GLU A 186 -27.56 -16.98 -85.45
CA GLU A 186 -27.88 -16.57 -86.81
C GLU A 186 -26.66 -16.73 -87.75
N LYS A 187 -25.46 -16.33 -87.28
CA LYS A 187 -24.20 -16.60 -87.99
C LYS A 187 -23.96 -18.10 -88.20
N GLU A 188 -24.32 -18.94 -87.22
CA GLU A 188 -24.17 -20.40 -87.32
C GLU A 188 -25.17 -21.01 -88.33
N LYS A 189 -26.42 -20.54 -88.37
CA LYS A 189 -27.40 -20.95 -89.39
C LYS A 189 -26.93 -20.64 -90.80
N VAL A 190 -26.40 -19.43 -91.03
CA VAL A 190 -25.84 -19.03 -92.33
C VAL A 190 -24.69 -19.95 -92.73
N ARG A 191 -23.74 -20.20 -91.83
CA ARG A 191 -22.62 -21.14 -92.06
C ARG A 191 -23.09 -22.56 -92.36
N LYS A 192 -24.09 -23.06 -91.63
CA LYS A 192 -24.68 -24.39 -91.86
C LYS A 192 -25.37 -24.48 -93.22
N ALA A 193 -26.10 -23.43 -93.64
CA ALA A 193 -26.73 -23.37 -94.94
C ALA A 193 -25.69 -23.34 -96.08
N GLU A 194 -24.63 -22.55 -95.95
CA GLU A 194 -23.52 -22.52 -96.92
C GLU A 194 -22.78 -23.86 -97.00
N PHE A 195 -22.53 -24.49 -95.86
CA PHE A 195 -21.90 -25.81 -95.79
C PHE A 195 -22.81 -26.88 -96.42
N SER A 196 -24.11 -26.84 -96.15
CA SER A 196 -25.09 -27.77 -96.75
C SER A 196 -25.13 -27.66 -98.27
N LYS A 197 -25.02 -26.46 -98.84
CA LYS A 197 -24.94 -26.25 -100.29
C LYS A 197 -23.67 -26.89 -100.87
N LYS A 198 -22.51 -26.61 -100.26
CA LYS A 198 -21.23 -27.20 -100.69
C LYS A 198 -21.22 -28.73 -100.61
N LEU A 199 -21.88 -29.31 -99.60
CA LEU A 199 -21.98 -30.76 -99.46
C LEU A 199 -22.87 -31.38 -100.55
N LEU A 200 -23.97 -30.71 -100.94
CA LEU A 200 -24.83 -31.17 -102.04
C LEU A 200 -24.07 -31.16 -103.37
N ASP A 201 -23.32 -30.10 -103.66
CA ASP A 201 -22.48 -29.99 -104.86
C ASP A 201 -21.44 -31.12 -104.91
N GLN A 202 -20.81 -31.43 -103.77
CA GLN A 202 -19.85 -32.54 -103.64
C GLN A 202 -20.48 -33.93 -103.80
N ILE A 203 -21.74 -34.12 -103.40
CA ILE A 203 -22.47 -35.38 -103.59
C ILE A 203 -22.76 -35.61 -105.07
N GLU A 204 -23.20 -34.56 -105.79
CA GLU A 204 -23.44 -34.65 -107.23
C GLU A 204 -22.15 -34.93 -108.02
N GLU A 205 -21.03 -34.30 -107.65
CA GLU A 205 -19.73 -34.51 -108.28
C GLU A 205 -19.20 -35.94 -108.03
N ASN A 206 -19.23 -36.41 -106.77
CA ASN A 206 -18.87 -37.80 -106.43
C ASN A 206 -19.75 -38.85 -107.12
N ALA A 207 -21.04 -38.58 -107.33
CA ALA A 207 -21.92 -39.51 -108.02
C ALA A 207 -21.50 -39.67 -109.49
N ARG A 208 -21.06 -38.59 -110.14
CA ARG A 208 -20.53 -38.61 -111.51
C ARG A 208 -19.20 -39.36 -111.59
N GLU A 209 -18.29 -39.12 -110.65
CA GLU A 209 -16.99 -39.82 -110.61
C GLU A 209 -17.15 -41.32 -110.33
N LYS A 210 -17.98 -41.72 -109.36
CA LYS A 210 -18.23 -43.13 -109.06
C LYS A 210 -18.88 -43.91 -110.21
N ALA A 211 -19.71 -43.25 -111.03
CA ALA A 211 -20.25 -43.87 -112.23
C ALA A 211 -19.12 -44.19 -113.23
N ALA A 212 -18.19 -43.26 -113.44
CA ALA A 212 -17.03 -43.44 -114.33
C ALA A 212 -16.01 -44.45 -113.77
N GLU A 213 -15.84 -44.55 -112.45
CA GLU A 213 -14.96 -45.54 -111.84
C GLU A 213 -15.51 -46.97 -111.92
N ARG A 214 -16.83 -47.16 -111.81
CA ARG A 214 -17.45 -48.49 -111.97
C ARG A 214 -17.23 -49.06 -113.36
N GLU A 215 -17.30 -48.24 -114.41
CA GLU A 215 -16.96 -48.68 -115.77
C GLU A 215 -15.50 -49.13 -115.87
N LYS A 216 -14.57 -48.38 -115.26
CA LYS A 216 -13.14 -48.71 -115.27
C LYS A 216 -12.77 -49.92 -114.40
N GLN A 217 -13.51 -50.18 -113.32
CA GLN A 217 -13.29 -51.34 -112.44
C GLN A 217 -13.67 -52.66 -113.11
N ILE A 218 -14.78 -52.68 -113.85
CA ILE A 218 -15.19 -53.86 -114.64
C ILE A 218 -14.09 -54.24 -115.66
N GLU A 219 -13.41 -53.26 -116.24
CA GLU A 219 -12.29 -53.49 -117.16
C GLU A 219 -11.03 -54.04 -116.49
N LYS A 220 -10.74 -53.62 -115.24
CA LYS A 220 -9.54 -54.04 -114.51
C LYS A 220 -9.69 -55.41 -113.82
N GLU A 221 -10.88 -55.74 -113.32
CA GLU A 221 -11.14 -57.03 -112.68
C GLU A 221 -10.90 -58.21 -113.64
N ASN A 222 -11.13 -58.00 -114.94
CA ASN A 222 -10.80 -58.98 -115.98
C ASN A 222 -9.30 -59.19 -116.20
N ILE A 223 -8.45 -58.22 -115.82
CA ILE A 223 -6.99 -58.25 -116.02
C ILE A 223 -6.27 -58.83 -114.79
N ASP A 224 -6.76 -58.57 -113.59
CA ASP A 224 -6.09 -58.96 -112.34
C ASP A 224 -6.26 -60.44 -111.97
N LEU A 225 -7.35 -61.09 -112.41
CA LEU A 225 -7.52 -62.55 -112.29
C LEU A 225 -6.37 -63.33 -112.96
N ILE A 226 -5.72 -62.74 -113.98
CA ILE A 226 -4.64 -63.37 -114.74
C ILE A 226 -3.27 -63.21 -114.04
N LYS A 227 -3.10 -62.17 -113.20
CA LYS A 227 -1.82 -61.87 -112.51
C LYS A 227 -1.70 -62.53 -111.15
N ALA A 228 -2.78 -62.64 -110.38
CA ALA A 228 -2.77 -63.17 -109.01
C ALA A 228 -2.24 -64.62 -108.92
N GLN A 229 -2.37 -65.39 -109.99
CA GLN A 229 -1.90 -66.78 -110.05
C GLN A 229 -0.37 -66.91 -110.14
N ARG A 230 0.36 -65.85 -110.48
CA ARG A 230 1.83 -65.88 -110.71
C ARG A 230 2.66 -65.47 -109.48
N GLU A 231 2.09 -64.74 -108.53
CA GLU A 231 2.85 -64.17 -107.39
C GLU A 231 2.89 -65.10 -106.16
N GLN A 232 1.96 -66.05 -106.02
CA GLN A 232 1.93 -67.01 -104.92
C GLN A 232 3.18 -67.92 -104.86
N ASP A 233 3.86 -68.14 -105.98
CA ASP A 233 5.01 -69.04 -106.05
C ASP A 233 6.34 -68.41 -105.61
N CYS A 234 6.43 -67.08 -105.56
CA CYS A 234 7.69 -66.37 -105.30
C CYS A 234 7.96 -66.16 -103.79
N LEU A 235 6.90 -65.95 -102.99
CA LEU A 235 7.01 -65.63 -101.56
C LEU A 235 7.56 -66.78 -100.69
N LYS A 236 7.44 -68.03 -101.12
CA LYS A 236 7.88 -69.20 -100.32
C LYS A 236 9.40 -69.34 -100.17
N LYS A 237 10.22 -68.61 -100.96
CA LYS A 237 11.69 -68.78 -100.98
C LYS A 237 12.46 -67.84 -100.04
N LEU A 238 11.87 -66.72 -99.62
CA LEU A 238 12.57 -65.69 -98.81
C LEU A 238 12.56 -65.96 -97.29
N GLU A 239 11.67 -66.82 -96.80
CA GLU A 239 11.41 -67.01 -95.36
C GLU A 239 12.53 -67.77 -94.59
N ILE A 240 13.47 -68.41 -95.30
CA ILE A 240 14.48 -69.31 -94.70
C ILE A 240 15.74 -68.57 -94.19
N LEU A 241 16.04 -67.37 -94.69
CA LEU A 241 17.30 -66.66 -94.38
C LEU A 241 17.27 -65.76 -93.13
N GLU A 242 16.10 -65.31 -92.66
CA GLU A 242 16.00 -64.35 -91.53
C GLU A 242 16.09 -64.96 -90.13
N ARG A 243 15.94 -66.29 -89.97
CA ARG A 243 15.84 -66.93 -88.65
C ARG A 243 17.18 -67.09 -87.89
N LYS A 244 18.35 -66.94 -88.52
CA LYS A 244 19.66 -67.21 -87.87
C LYS A 244 20.37 -66.03 -87.19
N LYS A 245 19.99 -64.76 -87.46
CA LYS A 245 20.69 -63.57 -86.90
C LYS A 245 20.08 -62.99 -85.61
N LYS A 246 18.87 -63.37 -85.21
CA LYS A 246 18.15 -62.74 -84.07
C LYS A 246 18.45 -63.35 -82.68
N THR A 247 19.12 -64.49 -82.58
CA THR A 247 19.22 -65.24 -81.31
C THR A 247 20.48 -64.99 -80.47
N GLU A 248 21.56 -64.41 -81.01
CA GLU A 248 22.82 -64.23 -80.25
C GLU A 248 22.94 -62.89 -79.49
N ASN A 249 22.31 -61.81 -79.96
CA ASN A 249 22.50 -60.48 -79.36
C ASN A 249 21.68 -60.24 -78.07
N LEU A 250 20.54 -60.93 -77.89
CA LEU A 250 19.65 -60.72 -76.74
C LEU A 250 20.14 -61.36 -75.41
N LYS A 251 21.13 -62.25 -75.45
CA LYS A 251 21.62 -62.95 -74.24
C LYS A 251 22.72 -62.20 -73.48
N LYS A 252 23.53 -61.36 -74.13
CA LYS A 252 24.71 -60.71 -73.50
C LYS A 252 24.39 -59.44 -72.70
N GLU A 253 23.28 -58.75 -72.97
CA GLU A 253 22.96 -57.48 -72.30
C GLU A 253 22.19 -57.63 -70.97
N ARG A 254 21.39 -58.68 -70.80
CA ARG A 254 20.57 -58.88 -69.57
C ARG A 254 21.36 -59.31 -68.34
N GLN A 255 22.51 -59.96 -68.50
CA GLN A 255 23.30 -60.45 -67.36
C GLN A 255 24.13 -59.36 -66.67
N LYS A 256 24.63 -58.37 -67.40
CA LYS A 256 25.51 -57.32 -66.83
C LYS A 256 24.77 -56.34 -65.91
N GLN A 257 23.50 -56.03 -66.18
CA GLN A 257 22.77 -55.01 -65.42
C GLN A 257 22.31 -55.47 -64.02
N ILE A 258 22.16 -56.78 -63.78
CA ILE A 258 21.68 -57.32 -62.49
C ILE A 258 22.82 -57.44 -61.46
N GLU A 259 24.05 -57.70 -61.90
CA GLU A 259 25.21 -57.88 -61.01
C GLU A 259 25.72 -56.55 -60.41
N ASP A 260 25.68 -55.45 -61.17
CA ASP A 260 26.23 -54.18 -60.72
C ASP A 260 25.38 -53.50 -59.63
N ILE A 261 24.06 -53.68 -59.66
CA ILE A 261 23.14 -53.12 -58.65
C ILE A 261 23.28 -53.85 -57.31
N ARG A 262 23.50 -55.18 -57.31
CA ARG A 262 23.72 -55.95 -56.08
C ARG A 262 25.06 -55.63 -55.41
N LYS A 263 26.14 -55.47 -56.18
CA LYS A 263 27.48 -55.18 -55.64
C LYS A 263 27.55 -53.84 -54.91
N ARG A 264 26.89 -52.80 -55.42
CA ARG A 264 26.91 -51.46 -54.77
C ARG A 264 26.14 -51.40 -53.46
N ARG A 265 25.03 -52.14 -53.34
CA ARG A 265 24.20 -52.14 -52.12
C ARG A 265 24.90 -52.83 -50.95
N ILE A 266 25.58 -53.95 -51.21
CA ILE A 266 26.36 -54.69 -50.21
C ILE A 266 27.57 -53.88 -49.72
N GLN A 267 28.28 -53.18 -50.62
CA GLN A 267 29.44 -52.36 -50.23
C GLN A 267 29.08 -51.15 -49.34
N ALA A 268 27.90 -50.55 -49.52
CA ALA A 268 27.47 -49.44 -48.68
C ALA A 268 27.15 -49.89 -47.24
N GLU A 269 26.49 -51.05 -47.10
CA GLU A 269 26.09 -51.60 -45.81
C GLU A 269 27.28 -52.16 -45.02
N GLN A 270 28.31 -52.68 -45.70
CA GLN A 270 29.58 -53.07 -45.08
C GLN A 270 30.36 -51.86 -44.54
N LYS A 271 30.46 -50.77 -45.30
CA LYS A 271 31.17 -49.55 -44.86
C LYS A 271 30.54 -48.88 -43.64
N GLN A 272 29.21 -48.90 -43.52
CA GLN A 272 28.54 -48.36 -42.32
C GLN A 272 28.80 -49.21 -41.08
N LYS A 273 28.77 -50.55 -41.20
CA LYS A 273 29.10 -51.45 -40.08
C LYS A 273 30.56 -51.33 -39.65
N GLU A 274 31.49 -51.21 -40.60
CA GLU A 274 32.91 -50.98 -40.31
C GLU A 274 33.15 -49.66 -39.56
N LEU A 275 32.43 -48.58 -39.90
CA LEU A 275 32.54 -47.30 -39.19
C LEU A 275 31.98 -47.36 -37.76
N ASP A 276 30.85 -48.04 -37.55
CA ASP A 276 30.25 -48.19 -36.23
C ASP A 276 31.09 -49.08 -35.30
N GLU A 277 31.71 -50.14 -35.84
CA GLU A 277 32.69 -50.98 -35.12
C GLU A 277 33.94 -50.19 -34.73
N VAL A 278 34.47 -49.34 -35.63
CA VAL A 278 35.60 -48.46 -35.29
C VAL A 278 35.24 -47.47 -34.18
N ILE A 279 34.03 -46.90 -34.18
CA ILE A 279 33.57 -46.00 -33.11
C ILE A 279 33.43 -46.73 -31.76
N GLN A 280 32.96 -47.98 -31.74
CA GLN A 280 32.94 -48.77 -30.51
C GLN A 280 34.34 -49.09 -30.01
N ILE A 281 35.26 -49.50 -30.89
CA ILE A 281 36.66 -49.78 -30.52
C ILE A 281 37.33 -48.54 -29.91
N TYR A 282 37.11 -47.33 -30.45
CA TYR A 282 37.66 -46.11 -29.87
C TYR A 282 37.05 -45.75 -28.50
N LYS A 283 35.76 -46.02 -28.28
CA LYS A 283 35.12 -45.83 -26.97
C LYS A 283 35.67 -46.80 -25.92
N GLU A 284 35.81 -48.07 -26.28
CA GLU A 284 36.40 -49.09 -25.41
C GLU A 284 37.88 -48.83 -25.14
N ALA A 285 38.65 -48.43 -26.15
CA ALA A 285 40.05 -48.05 -26.00
C ALA A 285 40.22 -46.83 -25.08
N LYS A 286 39.37 -45.79 -25.21
CA LYS A 286 39.40 -44.63 -24.33
C LYS A 286 39.03 -44.99 -22.89
N PHE A 287 37.99 -45.81 -22.70
CA PHE A 287 37.59 -46.31 -21.37
C PHE A 287 38.69 -47.16 -20.73
N ASN A 288 39.33 -48.06 -21.48
CA ASN A 288 40.46 -48.86 -21.01
C ASN A 288 41.69 -48.00 -20.67
N ILE A 289 42.00 -46.97 -21.45
CA ILE A 289 43.11 -46.04 -21.13
C ILE A 289 42.85 -45.30 -19.81
N ASP A 290 41.62 -44.81 -19.59
CA ASP A 290 41.26 -44.13 -18.33
C ASP A 290 41.23 -45.10 -17.14
N CYS A 291 40.77 -46.35 -17.33
CA CYS A 291 40.78 -47.38 -16.30
C CYS A 291 42.22 -47.79 -15.93
N MET A 292 43.10 -47.97 -16.93
CA MET A 292 44.53 -48.27 -16.72
C MET A 292 45.28 -47.11 -16.04
N LYS A 293 44.96 -45.84 -16.36
CA LYS A 293 45.52 -44.68 -15.64
C LYS A 293 45.14 -44.69 -14.15
N LYS A 294 43.86 -44.93 -13.84
CA LYS A 294 43.38 -45.02 -12.45
C LYS A 294 43.99 -46.21 -11.70
N ALA A 295 44.14 -47.36 -12.34
CA ALA A 295 44.79 -48.54 -11.75
C ALA A 295 46.27 -48.28 -11.45
N ARG A 296 47.00 -47.63 -12.36
CA ARG A 296 48.41 -47.29 -12.18
C ARG A 296 48.64 -46.23 -11.09
N GLU A 297 47.74 -45.26 -10.95
CA GLU A 297 47.74 -44.34 -9.82
C GLU A 297 47.51 -45.06 -8.48
N LYS A 298 46.61 -46.06 -8.45
CA LYS A 298 46.35 -46.85 -7.25
C LYS A 298 47.54 -47.72 -6.87
N GLU A 299 48.18 -48.41 -7.81
CA GLU A 299 49.41 -49.17 -7.57
C GLU A 299 50.56 -48.28 -7.05
N LEU A 300 50.74 -47.08 -7.61
CA LEU A 300 51.76 -46.13 -7.11
C LEU A 300 51.48 -45.70 -5.65
N ARG A 301 50.21 -45.54 -5.26
CA ARG A 301 49.84 -45.27 -3.86
C ARG A 301 50.09 -46.48 -2.97
N ASP A 302 49.69 -47.67 -3.40
CA ASP A 302 49.84 -48.90 -2.61
C ASP A 302 51.32 -49.28 -2.42
N GLN A 303 52.18 -49.05 -3.41
CA GLN A 303 53.64 -49.21 -3.26
C GLN A 303 54.25 -48.20 -2.28
N GLN A 304 53.75 -46.95 -2.24
CA GLN A 304 54.17 -45.98 -1.22
C GLN A 304 53.75 -46.40 0.19
N VAL A 305 52.55 -46.98 0.35
CA VAL A 305 52.07 -47.50 1.64
C VAL A 305 52.92 -48.70 2.08
N ALA A 306 53.18 -49.68 1.20
CA ALA A 306 54.01 -50.83 1.52
C ALA A 306 55.45 -50.45 1.92
N ARG A 307 56.02 -49.41 1.30
CA ARG A 307 57.32 -48.84 1.70
C ARG A 307 57.29 -48.24 3.11
N ARG A 308 56.19 -47.56 3.48
CA ARG A 308 56.01 -47.02 4.84
C ARG A 308 55.88 -48.13 5.88
N ASP A 309 55.16 -49.20 5.59
CA ASP A 309 55.00 -50.33 6.51
C ASP A 309 56.30 -51.12 6.74
N ALA A 310 57.14 -51.26 5.71
CA ALA A 310 58.46 -51.89 5.85
C ALA A 310 59.43 -51.05 6.72
N ILE A 311 59.35 -49.72 6.63
CA ILE A 311 60.10 -48.81 7.51
C ILE A 311 59.56 -48.92 8.94
N ALA A 312 58.23 -48.96 9.13
CA ALA A 312 57.63 -49.08 10.45
C ALA A 312 58.07 -50.35 11.19
N LYS A 313 58.16 -51.51 10.51
CA LYS A 313 58.65 -52.75 11.13
C LYS A 313 60.11 -52.67 11.59
N LYS A 314 60.99 -51.99 10.84
CA LYS A 314 62.39 -51.78 11.26
C LYS A 314 62.49 -50.83 12.45
N VAL A 315 61.62 -49.83 12.53
CA VAL A 315 61.52 -48.92 13.69
C VAL A 315 61.06 -49.66 14.95
N MET A 316 60.13 -50.62 14.82
CA MET A 316 59.68 -51.43 15.96
C MET A 316 60.80 -52.29 16.57
N ALA A 317 61.66 -52.89 15.74
CA ALA A 317 62.81 -53.66 16.25
C ALA A 317 63.85 -52.78 16.96
N ILE A 318 64.02 -51.52 16.55
CA ILE A 318 64.87 -50.55 17.26
C ILE A 318 64.21 -50.12 18.58
N LYS A 319 62.88 -49.99 18.62
CA LYS A 319 62.14 -49.69 19.85
C LYS A 319 62.35 -50.73 20.93
N GLU A 320 62.22 -52.02 20.62
CA GLU A 320 62.38 -53.09 21.62
C GLU A 320 63.80 -53.10 22.25
N SER A 321 64.83 -52.77 21.46
CA SER A 321 66.20 -52.61 21.98
C SER A 321 66.38 -51.34 22.82
N ASN A 322 65.67 -50.26 22.51
CA ASN A 322 65.67 -49.04 23.32
C ASN A 322 64.87 -49.21 24.61
N GLU A 323 63.76 -49.94 24.58
CA GLU A 323 62.92 -50.22 25.76
C GLU A 323 63.71 -50.93 26.87
N ALA A 324 64.60 -51.85 26.52
CA ALA A 324 65.48 -52.50 27.51
C ALA A 324 66.51 -51.53 28.15
N ALA A 325 67.02 -50.54 27.41
CA ALA A 325 67.88 -49.50 27.95
C ALA A 325 67.08 -48.45 28.76
N GLU A 326 65.86 -48.16 28.33
CA GLU A 326 64.91 -47.31 29.04
C GLU A 326 64.51 -47.94 30.39
N GLU A 327 64.31 -49.25 30.50
CA GLU A 327 64.00 -49.91 31.79
C GLU A 327 65.11 -49.75 32.84
N ALA A 328 66.37 -49.72 32.42
CA ALA A 328 67.50 -49.46 33.32
C ALA A 328 67.52 -47.99 33.77
N ALA A 329 67.30 -47.04 32.85
CA ALA A 329 67.16 -45.62 33.16
C ALA A 329 65.91 -45.33 34.03
N ILE A 330 64.83 -46.10 33.85
CA ILE A 330 63.59 -45.98 34.64
C ILE A 330 63.84 -46.32 36.11
N LYS A 331 64.70 -47.31 36.43
CA LYS A 331 65.00 -47.65 37.83
C LYS A 331 65.79 -46.56 38.56
N GLU A 332 66.70 -45.90 37.87
CA GLU A 332 67.45 -44.76 38.42
C GLU A 332 66.55 -43.53 38.56
N ALA A 333 65.68 -43.28 37.56
CA ALA A 333 64.65 -42.25 37.63
C ALA A 333 63.61 -42.50 38.73
N ILE A 334 63.29 -43.75 39.09
CA ILE A 334 62.39 -44.07 40.20
C ILE A 334 63.03 -43.66 41.54
N ALA A 335 64.33 -43.90 41.74
CA ALA A 335 65.00 -43.49 42.98
C ALA A 335 65.07 -41.96 43.14
N GLU A 336 65.33 -41.23 42.05
CA GLU A 336 65.27 -39.77 42.04
C GLU A 336 63.83 -39.26 42.23
N ARG A 337 62.84 -39.94 41.63
CA ARG A 337 61.42 -39.66 41.85
C ARG A 337 61.03 -39.84 43.32
N ASP A 338 61.46 -40.90 43.99
CA ASP A 338 61.08 -41.16 45.38
C ASP A 338 61.66 -40.08 46.32
N ALA A 339 62.91 -39.64 46.07
CA ALA A 339 63.52 -38.54 46.82
C ALA A 339 62.81 -37.20 46.58
N THR A 340 62.47 -36.91 45.32
CA THR A 340 61.67 -35.72 44.99
C THR A 340 60.24 -35.81 45.54
N GLU A 341 59.64 -36.99 45.62
CA GLU A 341 58.32 -37.21 46.21
C GLU A 341 58.32 -37.00 47.72
N GLU A 342 59.37 -37.37 48.44
CA GLU A 342 59.49 -37.06 49.87
C GLU A 342 59.66 -35.56 50.13
N ALA A 343 60.49 -34.88 49.34
CA ALA A 343 60.62 -33.43 49.40
C ALA A 343 59.28 -32.74 49.06
N GLN A 344 58.56 -33.23 48.04
CA GLN A 344 57.23 -32.76 47.70
C GLN A 344 56.20 -33.08 48.79
N ARG A 345 56.27 -34.22 49.48
CA ARG A 345 55.37 -34.55 50.60
C ARG A 345 55.55 -33.58 51.76
N ARG A 346 56.79 -33.24 52.12
CA ARG A 346 57.08 -32.22 53.15
C ARG A 346 56.64 -30.83 52.73
N ALA A 347 56.96 -30.41 51.51
CA ALA A 347 56.48 -29.14 50.97
C ALA A 347 54.94 -29.07 50.87
N LYS A 348 54.27 -30.18 50.53
CA LYS A 348 52.82 -30.29 50.56
C LYS A 348 52.27 -30.15 51.97
N GLN A 349 52.89 -30.77 52.98
CA GLN A 349 52.46 -30.63 54.38
C GLN A 349 52.61 -29.19 54.89
N GLU A 350 53.76 -28.55 54.66
CA GLU A 350 53.97 -27.15 55.04
C GLU A 350 53.00 -26.21 54.30
N LYS A 351 52.76 -26.48 53.00
CA LYS A 351 51.75 -25.74 52.23
C LYS A 351 50.35 -25.99 52.80
N LEU A 352 49.99 -27.21 53.17
CA LEU A 352 48.69 -27.51 53.78
C LEU A 352 48.50 -26.79 55.11
N GLU A 353 49.54 -26.68 55.93
CA GLU A 353 49.50 -25.94 57.19
C GLU A 353 49.40 -24.43 56.98
N LYS A 354 50.16 -23.86 56.04
CA LYS A 354 50.03 -22.45 55.64
C LYS A 354 48.62 -22.17 55.10
N MET A 355 48.14 -23.00 54.17
CA MET A 355 46.77 -22.92 53.64
C MET A 355 45.70 -23.13 54.73
N ARG A 356 46.00 -23.84 55.83
CA ARG A 356 45.08 -24.01 56.96
C ARG A 356 45.05 -22.73 57.81
N LYS A 357 46.20 -22.12 58.08
CA LYS A 357 46.29 -20.83 58.79
C LYS A 357 45.65 -19.71 57.98
N GLU A 358 45.97 -19.61 56.70
CA GLU A 358 45.34 -18.67 55.77
C GLU A 358 43.82 -18.87 55.71
N ARG A 359 43.32 -20.12 55.64
CA ARG A 359 41.87 -20.38 55.72
C ARG A 359 41.23 -19.94 57.03
N LEU A 360 41.93 -20.06 58.15
CA LEU A 360 41.41 -19.62 59.45
C LEU A 360 41.40 -18.10 59.56
N GLU A 361 42.46 -17.42 59.13
CA GLU A 361 42.54 -15.96 59.07
C GLU A 361 41.53 -15.37 58.09
N ASP A 362 41.38 -15.97 56.91
CA ASP A 362 40.37 -15.57 55.92
C ASP A 362 38.96 -15.79 56.46
N ARG A 363 38.72 -16.89 57.19
CA ARG A 363 37.44 -17.12 57.85
C ARG A 363 37.17 -16.09 58.94
N GLN A 364 38.17 -15.69 59.73
CA GLN A 364 38.01 -14.63 60.74
C GLN A 364 37.74 -13.27 60.09
N LYS A 365 38.54 -12.88 59.09
CA LYS A 365 38.31 -11.66 58.29
C LYS A 365 36.95 -11.68 57.61
N PHE A 366 36.49 -12.84 57.13
CA PHE A 366 35.16 -13.00 56.54
C PHE A 366 34.06 -12.80 57.59
N ILE A 367 34.19 -13.38 58.78
CA ILE A 367 33.23 -13.19 59.88
C ILE A 367 33.18 -11.73 60.32
N GLU A 368 34.32 -11.05 60.43
CA GLU A 368 34.37 -9.62 60.77
C GLU A 368 33.73 -8.76 59.68
N LYS A 369 34.02 -9.04 58.41
CA LYS A 369 33.37 -8.37 57.27
C LYS A 369 31.87 -8.64 57.23
N GLU A 370 31.42 -9.86 57.50
CA GLU A 370 29.99 -10.21 57.60
C GLU A 370 29.32 -9.45 58.75
N LYS A 371 29.95 -9.38 59.93
CA LYS A 371 29.42 -8.60 61.06
C LYS A 371 29.33 -7.12 60.74
N HIS A 372 30.36 -6.57 60.10
CA HIS A 372 30.36 -5.17 59.66
C HIS A 372 29.29 -4.93 58.61
N ARG A 373 29.16 -5.82 57.62
CA ARG A 373 28.11 -5.76 56.60
C ARG A 373 26.72 -5.84 57.22
N GLN A 374 26.50 -6.73 58.20
CA GLN A 374 25.24 -6.84 58.92
C GLN A 374 24.92 -5.57 59.71
N TYR A 375 25.92 -4.98 60.37
CA TYR A 375 25.76 -3.69 61.06
C TYR A 375 25.37 -2.57 60.08
N GLU A 376 26.07 -2.45 58.95
CA GLU A 376 25.75 -1.49 57.89
C GLU A 376 24.36 -1.76 57.29
N GLU A 377 24.00 -3.02 57.05
CA GLU A 377 22.67 -3.42 56.57
C GLU A 377 21.58 -3.02 57.57
N ASP A 378 21.81 -3.20 58.86
CA ASP A 378 20.84 -2.83 59.90
C ASP A 378 20.73 -1.31 60.08
N GLU A 379 21.83 -0.58 59.93
CA GLU A 379 21.84 0.88 59.89
C GLU A 379 21.12 1.42 58.65
N LEU A 380 21.36 0.80 57.48
CA LEU A 380 20.63 1.08 56.25
C LEU A 380 19.14 0.74 56.37
N LYS A 381 18.77 -0.35 57.05
CA LYS A 381 17.36 -0.69 57.32
C LYS A 381 16.72 0.35 58.24
N LYS A 382 17.40 0.77 59.32
CA LYS A 382 16.91 1.83 60.22
C LYS A 382 16.75 3.15 59.49
N TRP A 383 17.74 3.56 58.71
CA TRP A 383 17.70 4.77 57.89
C TRP A 383 16.59 4.69 56.82
N GLY A 384 16.48 3.55 56.14
CA GLY A 384 15.43 3.28 55.15
C GLY A 384 14.03 3.32 55.76
N MET A 385 13.86 2.76 56.97
CA MET A 385 12.60 2.82 57.72
C MET A 385 12.25 4.26 58.12
N LEU A 386 13.21 5.03 58.64
CA LEU A 386 13.01 6.43 58.99
C LEU A 386 12.64 7.28 57.76
N ASN A 387 13.30 7.03 56.63
CA ASN A 387 12.96 7.71 55.38
C ASN A 387 11.59 7.29 54.85
N ARG A 388 11.18 6.02 54.99
CA ARG A 388 9.81 5.60 54.66
C ARG A 388 8.79 6.36 55.51
N TYR A 389 9.00 6.49 56.81
CA TYR A 389 8.11 7.28 57.66
C TYR A 389 8.05 8.75 57.24
N LYS A 390 9.19 9.39 56.95
CA LYS A 390 9.24 10.77 56.45
C LYS A 390 8.52 10.92 55.11
N VAL A 391 8.76 9.99 54.19
CA VAL A 391 8.10 9.97 52.88
C VAL A 391 6.60 9.76 53.06
N ASP A 392 6.17 8.84 53.91
CA ASP A 392 4.76 8.59 54.20
C ASP A 392 4.07 9.81 54.81
N GLU A 393 4.72 10.54 55.71
CA GLU A 393 4.20 11.80 56.26
C GLU A 393 4.05 12.87 55.19
N VAL A 394 5.06 13.02 54.32
CA VAL A 394 5.02 13.96 53.19
C VAL A 394 3.94 13.55 52.19
N MET A 395 3.81 12.26 51.88
CA MET A 395 2.81 11.71 50.97
C MET A 395 1.41 11.87 51.53
N LYS A 396 1.18 11.63 52.84
CA LYS A 396 -0.10 11.91 53.49
C LYS A 396 -0.48 13.38 53.38
N LYS A 397 0.45 14.29 53.68
CA LYS A 397 0.22 15.75 53.53
C LYS A 397 -0.07 16.12 52.07
N TYR A 398 0.68 15.55 51.14
CA TYR A 398 0.46 15.75 49.71
C TYR A 398 -0.91 15.22 49.25
N ASP A 399 -1.31 14.03 49.69
CA ASP A 399 -2.59 13.43 49.37
C ASP A 399 -3.75 14.22 49.96
N GLU A 400 -3.62 14.74 51.17
CA GLU A 400 -4.59 15.67 51.76
C GLU A 400 -4.72 16.96 50.94
N GLN A 401 -3.60 17.55 50.52
CA GLN A 401 -3.60 18.72 49.65
C GLN A 401 -4.21 18.41 48.28
N LYS A 402 -3.89 17.24 47.71
CA LYS A 402 -4.43 16.76 46.45
C LYS A 402 -5.93 16.51 46.54
N LYS A 403 -6.42 15.92 47.64
CA LYS A 403 -7.85 15.77 47.94
C LYS A 403 -8.54 17.13 48.06
N LYS A 404 -7.95 18.08 48.80
CA LYS A 404 -8.49 19.46 48.90
C LYS A 404 -8.52 20.17 47.55
N ALA A 405 -7.46 20.07 46.74
CA ALA A 405 -7.39 20.65 45.41
C ALA A 405 -8.38 19.97 44.45
N HIS A 406 -8.51 18.65 44.51
CA HIS A 406 -9.48 17.89 43.74
C HIS A 406 -10.91 18.27 44.13
N TRP A 407 -11.20 18.40 45.42
CA TRP A 407 -12.50 18.88 45.90
C TRP A 407 -12.81 20.30 45.42
N LYS A 408 -11.84 21.22 45.45
CA LYS A 408 -11.98 22.55 44.85
C LYS A 408 -12.26 22.48 43.34
N LYS A 409 -11.58 21.58 42.61
CA LYS A 409 -11.86 21.34 41.18
C LYS A 409 -13.26 20.77 40.96
N ILE A 410 -13.71 19.81 41.78
CA ILE A 410 -15.08 19.28 41.73
C ILE A 410 -16.09 20.40 41.98
N LEU A 411 -15.88 21.25 42.99
CA LEU A 411 -16.78 22.37 43.28
C LEU A 411 -16.78 23.40 42.14
N ALA A 412 -15.62 23.75 41.60
CA ALA A 412 -15.52 24.62 40.44
C ALA A 412 -16.20 24.01 39.22
N TYR A 413 -15.99 22.72 38.96
CA TYR A 413 -16.61 21.99 37.86
C TYR A 413 -18.13 21.88 38.05
N ARG A 414 -18.59 21.63 39.28
CA ARG A 414 -20.02 21.65 39.62
C ARG A 414 -20.61 23.03 39.37
N LYS A 415 -19.90 24.09 39.73
CA LYS A 415 -20.32 25.47 39.42
C LYS A 415 -20.41 25.68 37.91
N THR A 416 -19.39 25.30 37.14
CA THR A 416 -19.44 25.40 35.67
C THR A 416 -20.56 24.55 35.06
N LEU A 417 -20.83 23.36 35.61
CA LEU A 417 -21.95 22.52 35.17
C LEU A 417 -23.29 23.19 35.47
N LEU A 418 -23.46 23.79 36.66
CA LEU A 418 -24.67 24.53 36.99
C LEU A 418 -24.84 25.75 36.08
N ASP A 419 -23.75 26.47 35.79
CA ASP A 419 -23.74 27.59 34.85
C ASP A 419 -24.08 27.11 33.42
N GLN A 420 -23.52 25.98 32.97
CA GLN A 420 -23.84 25.35 31.69
C GLN A 420 -25.28 24.84 31.65
N MET A 421 -25.81 24.29 32.74
CA MET A 421 -27.22 23.88 32.82
C MET A 421 -28.15 25.09 32.79
N ALA A 422 -27.77 26.20 33.40
CA ALA A 422 -28.52 27.46 33.33
C ALA A 422 -28.46 28.05 31.91
N GLN A 423 -27.28 28.06 31.29
CA GLN A 423 -27.08 28.45 29.89
C GLN A 423 -27.87 27.55 28.96
N ASN A 424 -27.77 26.22 29.08
CA ASN A 424 -28.51 25.26 28.27
C ASN A 424 -30.01 25.36 28.52
N LYS A 425 -30.49 25.66 29.73
CA LYS A 425 -31.91 25.94 29.96
C LYS A 425 -32.34 27.20 29.22
N ALA A 426 -31.55 28.27 29.27
CA ALA A 426 -31.80 29.49 28.52
C ALA A 426 -31.69 29.27 27.00
N GLU A 427 -30.76 28.43 26.55
CA GLU A 427 -30.56 28.03 25.15
C GLU A 427 -31.71 27.15 24.69
N ILE A 428 -32.18 26.19 25.49
CA ILE A 428 -33.36 25.37 25.22
C ILE A 428 -34.61 26.24 25.22
N GLU A 429 -34.72 27.26 26.07
CA GLU A 429 -35.83 28.22 25.99
C GLU A 429 -35.74 29.11 24.75
N ARG A 430 -34.53 29.48 24.31
CA ARG A 430 -34.31 30.18 23.03
C ARG A 430 -34.61 29.28 21.83
N LEU A 431 -34.11 28.05 21.84
CA LEU A 431 -34.33 27.02 20.83
C LEU A 431 -35.79 26.59 20.82
N LYS A 432 -36.50 26.45 21.93
CA LYS A 432 -37.97 26.25 21.90
C LYS A 432 -38.71 27.42 21.26
N LYS A 433 -38.15 28.64 21.31
CA LYS A 433 -38.64 29.81 20.57
C LYS A 433 -38.13 29.87 19.12
N PHE A 434 -37.17 29.03 18.73
CA PHE A 434 -36.51 29.00 17.42
C PHE A 434 -36.82 27.72 16.60
N ASP A 435 -37.08 26.58 17.24
CA ASP A 435 -37.53 25.28 16.70
C ASP A 435 -38.98 25.36 16.21
N SER A 436 -39.75 26.34 16.68
CA SER A 436 -40.99 26.74 16.00
C SER A 436 -40.72 27.48 14.67
N ARG A 437 -39.46 27.57 14.22
CA ARG A 437 -39.02 28.44 13.12
C ARG A 437 -37.93 27.85 12.22
N ILE A 438 -37.34 26.69 12.54
CA ILE A 438 -36.42 25.98 11.62
C ILE A 438 -37.23 24.85 10.98
N GLU A 439 -37.91 25.17 9.89
CA GLU A 439 -38.36 24.18 8.93
C GLU A 439 -37.10 23.62 8.26
N GLU A 440 -36.65 22.43 8.67
CA GLU A 440 -35.67 21.69 7.86
C GLU A 440 -36.29 21.48 6.46
N PRO A 441 -35.57 21.78 5.36
CA PRO A 441 -36.08 21.50 4.03
C PRO A 441 -36.35 20.00 3.98
N THR A 442 -37.62 19.67 3.77
CA THR A 442 -38.11 18.29 3.72
C THR A 442 -37.30 17.55 2.65
N GLU A 443 -36.96 16.27 2.87
CA GLU A 443 -36.22 15.46 1.88
C GLU A 443 -36.86 15.51 0.48
N ASP A 444 -38.17 15.75 0.43
CA ASP A 444 -38.97 16.01 -0.77
C ASP A 444 -38.49 17.24 -1.55
N ALA A 445 -38.16 18.35 -0.88
CA ALA A 445 -37.68 19.58 -1.53
C ALA A 445 -36.32 19.34 -2.21
N GLN A 446 -35.40 18.65 -1.52
CA GLN A 446 -34.10 18.27 -2.09
C GLN A 446 -34.26 17.33 -3.30
N PHE A 447 -35.25 16.43 -3.26
CA PHE A 447 -35.54 15.54 -4.38
C PHE A 447 -36.07 16.30 -5.59
N PHE A 448 -36.99 17.25 -5.40
CA PHE A 448 -37.53 18.02 -6.52
C PHE A 448 -36.53 19.03 -7.07
N GLU A 449 -35.69 19.66 -6.24
CA GLU A 449 -34.58 20.51 -6.71
C GLU A 449 -33.64 19.72 -7.63
N TYR A 450 -33.20 18.53 -7.20
CA TYR A 450 -32.36 17.68 -8.04
C TYR A 450 -33.11 17.15 -9.29
N ALA A 451 -34.40 16.86 -9.18
CA ALA A 451 -35.21 16.45 -10.33
C ALA A 451 -35.31 17.55 -11.40
N ASP A 452 -35.47 18.81 -10.98
CA ASP A 452 -35.51 19.97 -11.86
C ASP A 452 -34.14 20.18 -12.53
N GLU A 453 -33.03 20.06 -11.78
CA GLU A 453 -31.68 20.10 -12.34
C GLU A 453 -31.48 19.03 -13.43
N VAL A 454 -31.91 17.79 -13.16
CA VAL A 454 -31.78 16.67 -14.10
C VAL A 454 -32.68 16.87 -15.34
N LEU A 455 -33.88 17.41 -15.17
CA LEU A 455 -34.77 17.77 -16.28
C LEU A 455 -34.18 18.88 -17.14
N GLU A 456 -33.61 19.92 -16.54
CA GLU A 456 -32.92 20.98 -17.29
C GLU A 456 -31.73 20.44 -18.09
N LEU A 457 -30.93 19.56 -17.48
CA LEU A 457 -29.81 18.92 -18.17
C LEU A 457 -30.30 18.09 -19.36
N ALA A 458 -31.39 17.32 -19.18
CA ALA A 458 -31.98 16.53 -20.25
C ALA A 458 -32.52 17.39 -21.40
N GLN A 459 -33.20 18.50 -21.08
CA GLN A 459 -33.71 19.45 -22.06
C GLN A 459 -32.58 20.14 -22.84
N LYS A 460 -31.52 20.58 -22.14
CA LYS A 460 -30.31 21.17 -22.78
C LYS A 460 -29.62 20.17 -23.70
N GLY A 461 -29.62 18.88 -23.33
CA GLY A 461 -29.09 17.78 -24.14
C GLY A 461 -30.00 17.35 -25.31
N GLY A 462 -31.25 17.79 -25.35
CA GLY A 462 -32.25 17.34 -26.32
C GLY A 462 -32.69 15.88 -26.11
N PHE A 463 -32.52 15.37 -24.89
CA PHE A 463 -32.89 14.00 -24.54
C PHE A 463 -34.39 13.87 -24.23
N PRO A 464 -35.00 12.70 -24.46
CA PRO A 464 -36.38 12.44 -24.05
C PRO A 464 -36.56 12.59 -22.53
N THR A 465 -37.48 13.44 -22.07
CA THR A 465 -37.73 13.67 -20.62
C THR A 465 -38.56 12.58 -19.95
N HIS A 466 -39.25 11.75 -20.73
CA HIS A 466 -40.20 10.74 -20.26
C HIS A 466 -39.63 9.78 -19.18
N PRO A 467 -38.39 9.23 -19.29
CA PRO A 467 -37.83 8.37 -18.25
C PRO A 467 -37.70 9.09 -16.89
N ILE A 468 -37.34 10.36 -16.90
CA ILE A 468 -37.16 11.19 -15.71
C ILE A 468 -38.52 11.52 -15.09
N GLU A 469 -39.48 11.96 -15.91
CA GLU A 469 -40.86 12.22 -15.48
C GLU A 469 -41.52 10.99 -14.84
N ARG A 470 -41.25 9.79 -15.38
CA ARG A 470 -41.71 8.53 -14.78
C ARG A 470 -41.21 8.35 -13.35
N VAL A 471 -39.93 8.62 -13.10
CA VAL A 471 -39.35 8.51 -11.74
C VAL A 471 -39.93 9.56 -10.80
N ILE A 472 -40.15 10.79 -11.27
CA ILE A 472 -40.81 11.85 -10.49
C ILE A 472 -42.23 11.43 -10.10
N LEU A 473 -43.00 10.86 -11.04
CA LEU A 473 -44.35 10.36 -10.78
C LEU A 473 -44.36 9.20 -9.79
N ASP A 474 -43.43 8.25 -9.93
CA ASP A 474 -43.31 7.12 -9.01
C ASP A 474 -42.91 7.56 -7.60
N TYR A 475 -42.05 8.57 -7.49
CA TYR A 475 -41.73 9.20 -6.21
C TYR A 475 -42.97 9.85 -5.60
N LYS A 476 -43.68 10.71 -6.34
CA LYS A 476 -44.92 11.34 -5.87
C LYS A 476 -45.98 10.32 -5.42
N LYS A 477 -46.10 9.17 -6.10
CA LYS A 477 -46.98 8.06 -5.68
C LYS A 477 -46.51 7.38 -4.39
N ARG A 478 -45.22 7.10 -4.24
CA ARG A 478 -44.66 6.43 -3.05
C ARG A 478 -44.82 7.26 -1.78
N PHE A 479 -44.72 8.58 -1.89
CA PHE A 479 -44.82 9.52 -0.78
C PHE A 479 -46.21 10.17 -0.65
N ASN A 480 -47.23 9.68 -1.39
CA ASN A 480 -48.61 10.20 -1.37
C ASN A 480 -48.72 11.72 -1.62
N LEU A 481 -47.84 12.27 -2.45
CA LEU A 481 -47.83 13.69 -2.84
C LEU A 481 -48.80 14.02 -3.99
N ILE A 482 -49.48 13.01 -4.53
CA ILE A 482 -50.54 13.18 -5.53
C ILE A 482 -51.89 13.14 -4.81
N PRO A 483 -52.73 14.19 -4.90
CA PRO A 483 -54.11 14.11 -4.42
C PRO A 483 -54.83 12.99 -5.17
N GLU A 484 -55.52 12.12 -4.44
CA GLU A 484 -56.31 11.02 -4.99
C GLU A 484 -57.32 11.60 -5.98
N GLN A 485 -57.03 11.50 -7.28
CA GLN A 485 -57.95 11.93 -8.32
C GLN A 485 -59.14 10.96 -8.29
N LEU A 486 -60.25 11.41 -7.72
CA LEU A 486 -61.58 10.89 -8.03
C LEU A 486 -61.77 11.03 -9.54
N ILE A 487 -61.53 9.94 -10.26
CA ILE A 487 -61.91 9.85 -11.66
C ILE A 487 -63.44 9.76 -11.68
N GLU A 488 -64.10 10.89 -11.89
CA GLU A 488 -65.46 10.89 -12.44
C GLU A 488 -65.38 10.35 -13.86
N CYS A 489 -65.52 9.02 -13.99
CA CYS A 489 -65.80 8.39 -15.27
C CYS A 489 -67.25 8.75 -15.67
N GLU A 490 -67.44 9.90 -16.30
CA GLU A 490 -68.60 10.10 -17.17
C GLU A 490 -68.33 9.37 -18.50
N GLU A 491 -69.34 8.65 -18.99
CA GLU A 491 -69.31 7.77 -20.18
C GLU A 491 -68.71 6.38 -19.98
N TYR A 492 -69.25 5.59 -19.04
CA TYR A 492 -70.02 4.37 -19.36
C TYR A 492 -70.84 3.97 -18.12
N GLY A 493 -72.14 3.81 -18.34
CA GLY A 493 -73.20 3.61 -17.35
C GLY A 493 -72.82 2.96 -16.01
N THR A 494 -73.22 3.65 -14.95
CA THR A 494 -73.30 3.20 -13.56
C THR A 494 -73.51 1.69 -13.38
N LYS A 495 -72.43 0.98 -13.03
CA LYS A 495 -72.51 -0.21 -12.19
C LYS A 495 -71.69 0.05 -10.94
N LYS A 496 -72.39 0.22 -9.81
CA LYS A 496 -71.82 0.15 -8.47
C LYS A 496 -71.12 -1.20 -8.30
N CYS A 497 -69.80 -1.25 -8.49
CA CYS A 497 -68.99 -2.33 -7.99
C CYS A 497 -68.55 -1.96 -6.58
N LYS A 498 -69.32 -2.48 -5.62
CA LYS A 498 -68.98 -2.55 -4.21
C LYS A 498 -67.55 -3.10 -4.04
N ASN A 499 -66.84 -2.51 -3.08
CA ASN A 499 -65.70 -3.05 -2.34
C ASN A 499 -65.47 -4.54 -2.55
N ASN A 500 -64.35 -4.86 -3.19
CA ASN A 500 -63.67 -6.12 -2.95
C ASN A 500 -62.33 -5.78 -2.32
N GLU A 501 -62.29 -5.84 -0.98
CA GLU A 501 -61.07 -6.17 -0.24
C GLU A 501 -60.51 -7.48 -0.81
N LYS A 502 -59.71 -7.39 -1.87
CA LYS A 502 -58.81 -8.46 -2.28
C LYS A 502 -57.43 -8.11 -1.78
N VAL A 503 -57.23 -8.41 -0.50
CA VAL A 503 -55.93 -8.79 0.03
C VAL A 503 -55.31 -9.78 -0.97
N SER A 504 -54.14 -9.41 -1.50
CA SER A 504 -53.36 -10.26 -2.39
C SER A 504 -53.24 -11.70 -1.82
N PRO A 505 -53.62 -12.75 -2.57
CA PRO A 505 -53.49 -14.15 -2.14
C PRO A 505 -52.04 -14.58 -1.85
N VAL A 506 -51.06 -13.72 -2.15
CA VAL A 506 -49.62 -13.99 -1.97
C VAL A 506 -49.19 -13.76 -0.51
N LYS A 507 -49.91 -12.94 0.28
CA LYS A 507 -49.53 -12.66 1.69
C LYS A 507 -50.08 -13.66 2.72
N GLU A 508 -51.03 -14.52 2.36
CA GLU A 508 -51.54 -15.59 3.24
C GLU A 508 -50.83 -16.94 3.07
N LEU A 509 -50.25 -17.20 1.88
CA LEU A 509 -49.42 -18.39 1.65
C LEU A 509 -48.04 -18.30 2.32
N LEU A 510 -47.49 -17.09 2.48
CA LEU A 510 -46.22 -16.87 3.18
C LEU A 510 -46.33 -16.91 4.72
N LYS A 511 -47.54 -16.80 5.29
CA LYS A 511 -47.77 -16.88 6.74
C LYS A 511 -48.12 -18.29 7.24
N LYS A 512 -48.45 -19.23 6.33
CA LYS A 512 -48.71 -20.65 6.67
C LYS A 512 -47.52 -21.59 6.47
N SER A 513 -46.42 -21.14 5.84
CA SER A 513 -45.22 -21.96 5.60
C SER A 513 -44.11 -21.83 6.67
N VAL A 514 -44.30 -21.05 7.74
CA VAL A 514 -43.28 -20.83 8.80
C VAL A 514 -43.56 -21.65 10.09
N LYS A 515 -44.50 -22.60 10.08
CA LYS A 515 -44.67 -23.55 11.20
C LYS A 515 -44.13 -24.93 10.85
N LYS A 516 -43.05 -25.30 11.55
CA LYS A 516 -42.35 -26.60 11.64
C LYS A 516 -41.43 -26.97 10.46
N GLN A 517 -40.23 -26.37 10.46
CA GLN A 517 -39.03 -27.19 10.34
C GLN A 517 -38.27 -27.13 11.68
N MET A 518 -38.37 -28.22 12.45
CA MET A 518 -37.50 -28.44 13.58
C MET A 518 -36.08 -28.60 13.06
N CYS A 519 -35.23 -27.61 13.32
CA CYS A 519 -33.80 -27.76 13.17
C CYS A 519 -33.32 -28.75 14.23
N ARG A 520 -32.76 -29.89 13.80
CA ARG A 520 -32.04 -30.83 14.68
C ARG A 520 -30.72 -30.19 15.08
N CYS A 521 -30.71 -29.45 16.18
CA CYS A 521 -29.47 -29.03 16.82
C CYS A 521 -28.90 -30.24 17.60
N ARG A 522 -27.91 -30.92 17.02
CA ARG A 522 -26.96 -31.74 17.78
C ARG A 522 -25.97 -30.78 18.44
N CYS A 523 -26.18 -30.49 19.72
CA CYS A 523 -25.14 -29.95 20.59
C CYS A 523 -24.69 -31.09 21.50
N ASP A 524 -23.70 -31.86 21.07
CA ASP A 524 -22.96 -32.74 21.98
C ASP A 524 -21.90 -31.91 22.70
N SER A 525 -22.13 -31.77 24.01
CA SER A 525 -21.12 -31.34 24.97
C SER A 525 -20.28 -32.54 25.41
N ARG A 526 -18.98 -32.30 25.64
CA ARG A 526 -17.99 -33.11 26.38
C ARG A 526 -17.22 -34.15 25.55
N THR A 527 -15.93 -33.90 25.33
CA THR A 527 -14.84 -34.49 26.15
C THR A 527 -13.48 -33.98 25.67
N ILE A 528 -12.83 -33.15 26.49
CA ILE A 528 -11.37 -33.02 26.52
C ILE A 528 -10.91 -33.89 27.69
N LYS A 529 -10.31 -35.04 27.36
CA LYS A 529 -9.38 -35.80 28.19
C LYS A 529 -8.49 -36.60 27.25
N LYS A 530 -7.27 -36.10 27.03
CA LYS A 530 -6.01 -36.84 27.09
C LYS A 530 -4.88 -35.83 27.16
#